data_AF-A0A1F8UI14-F1
#
_entry.id   AF-A0A1F8UI14-F1
#
_cell.length_a   1.000
_cell.length_b   1.000
_cell.length_c   1.000
_cell.angle_alpha   90.00
_cell.angle_beta   90.00
_cell.angle_gamma   90.00
#
_symmetry.space_group_name_H-M   'P 1'
#
loop_
_entity.id
_entity.type
_entity.pdbx_description
1 polymer ?
#
loop_
_entity_poly.entity_id
_entity_poly.type
_entity_poly.pdbx_seq_one_letter_code
_entity_poly.pdbx_strand_id
1 'polypeptide(L)' 'MLARKIIMEEIKNIPQKHMAEIIDFIKFIKSKNEKERKKDITLASEEVMTKYWDTEEEDSAWSNL' A
#
# COMPACT_ATOMS: atom_id res chain seq x y z
N MET A 1 2.86 -22.04 11.09
CA MET A 1 1.42 -22.38 11.03
C MET A 1 0.66 -22.10 12.34
N LEU A 2 1.30 -22.11 13.52
CA LEU A 2 0.67 -21.88 14.82
C LEU A 2 -0.12 -20.56 14.94
N ALA A 3 0.45 -19.46 14.44
CA ALA A 3 -0.13 -18.12 14.59
C ALA A 3 -1.54 -17.99 13.99
N ARG A 4 -1.80 -18.59 12.82
CA ARG A 4 -3.16 -18.56 12.22
C ARG A 4 -4.18 -19.29 13.09
N LYS A 5 -3.79 -20.43 13.67
CA LYS A 5 -4.67 -21.22 14.53
C LYS A 5 -5.02 -20.46 15.81
N ILE A 6 -4.04 -19.81 16.43
CA ILE A 6 -4.26 -18.97 17.62
C ILE A 6 -5.24 -17.84 17.29
N ILE A 7 -5.02 -17.11 16.20
CA ILE A 7 -5.92 -16.01 15.78
C ILE A 7 -7.35 -16.50 15.56
N MET A 8 -7.54 -17.68 14.95
CA MET A 8 -8.87 -18.25 14.74
C MET A 8 -9.57 -18.63 16.04
N GLU A 9 -8.85 -19.07 17.06
CA GLU A 9 -9.44 -19.34 18.38
C GLU A 9 -9.77 -18.05 19.13
N GLU A 10 -8.88 -17.05 19.10
CA GLU A 10 -9.13 -15.75 19.74
C GLU A 10 -10.37 -15.06 19.15
N ILE A 11 -10.54 -15.07 17.82
CA ILE A 11 -11.70 -14.44 17.15
C ILE A 11 -13.03 -15.03 17.61
N LYS A 12 -13.10 -16.33 17.94
CA LYS A 12 -14.35 -16.97 18.39
C LYS A 12 -14.84 -16.42 19.72
N ASN A 13 -13.92 -15.98 20.58
CA ASN A 13 -14.23 -15.50 21.93
C ASN A 13 -14.53 -14.00 21.97
N ILE A 14 -14.43 -13.31 20.82
CA ILE A 14 -14.59 -11.86 20.78
C ILE A 14 -16.08 -11.49 20.65
N PRO A 15 -16.58 -10.56 21.48
CA PRO A 15 -17.94 -10.06 21.36
C PRO A 15 -18.22 -9.47 19.97
N GLN A 16 -19.41 -9.76 19.42
CA GLN A 16 -19.80 -9.34 18.07
C GLN A 16 -19.65 -7.83 17.82
N LYS A 17 -19.82 -7.00 18.86
CA LYS A 17 -19.60 -5.55 18.81
C LYS A 17 -18.21 -5.12 18.32
N HIS A 18 -17.19 -5.97 18.49
CA HIS A 18 -15.82 -5.70 18.04
C HIS A 18 -15.48 -6.38 16.71
N MET A 19 -16.41 -7.17 16.14
CA MET A 19 -16.14 -7.93 14.91
C MET A 19 -15.91 -6.99 13.71
N ALA A 20 -16.62 -5.85 13.67
CA ALA A 20 -16.43 -4.83 12.63
C ALA A 20 -14.99 -4.27 12.64
N GLU A 21 -14.48 -3.93 13.82
CA GLU A 21 -13.12 -3.41 14.01
C GLU A 21 -12.05 -4.43 13.58
N ILE A 22 -12.25 -5.71 13.89
CA ILE A 22 -11.34 -6.78 13.48
C ILE A 22 -11.35 -6.97 11.97
N ILE A 23 -12.52 -6.95 11.35
CA ILE A 23 -12.65 -7.05 9.90
C ILE A 23 -11.92 -5.89 9.22
N ASP A 24 -12.08 -4.68 9.74
CA ASP A 24 -11.41 -3.50 9.21
C ASP A 24 -9.90 -3.57 9.37
N PHE A 25 -9.41 -4.06 10.51
CA PHE A 25 -7.98 -4.27 10.71
C PHE A 25 -7.41 -5.33 9.74
N ILE A 26 -8.10 -6.45 9.53
CA ILE A 26 -7.67 -7.48 8.56
C ILE A 26 -7.62 -6.89 7.15
N LYS A 27 -8.63 -6.09 6.75
CA LYS A 27 -8.66 -5.41 5.45
C LYS A 27 -7.51 -4.40 5.33
N PHE A 28 -7.23 -3.64 6.38
CA PHE A 28 -6.12 -2.69 6.42
C PHE A 28 -4.79 -3.38 6.16
N ILE A 29 -4.50 -4.49 6.87
CA ILE A 29 -3.27 -5.26 6.67
C ILE A 29 -3.18 -5.80 5.24
N LYS A 30 -4.27 -6.34 4.68
CA LYS A 30 -4.30 -6.80 3.28
C LYS A 30 -4.01 -5.67 2.29
N SER A 31 -4.57 -4.48 2.55
CA SER A 31 -4.37 -3.31 1.69
C SER A 31 -2.94 -2.77 1.76
N LYS A 32 -2.24 -2.95 2.89
CA LYS A 32 -0.86 -2.51 3.06
C LYS A 32 0.08 -3.24 2.10
N ASN A 33 -0.09 -4.54 1.94
CA ASN A 33 0.67 -5.33 0.96
C ASN A 33 0.42 -4.87 -0.49
N GLU A 34 -0.78 -4.36 -0.78
CA GLU A 34 -1.09 -3.83 -2.11
C GLU A 34 -0.51 -2.42 -2.30
N LYS A 35 -0.52 -1.59 -1.26
CA LYS A 35 0.09 -0.26 -1.26
C LYS A 35 1.61 -0.31 -1.32
N GLU A 36 2.25 -1.28 -0.67
CA GLU A 36 3.70 -1.52 -0.78
C GLU A 36 4.07 -1.88 -2.22
N ARG A 37 3.36 -2.82 -2.86
CA ARG A 37 3.55 -3.09 -4.30
C ARG A 37 3.32 -1.87 -5.20
N LYS A 38 2.31 -1.04 -4.90
CA LYS A 38 2.06 0.19 -5.66
C LYS A 38 3.17 1.23 -5.44
N LYS A 39 3.68 1.37 -4.22
CA LYS A 39 4.85 2.22 -3.92
C LYS A 39 6.08 1.76 -4.69
N ASP A 40 6.34 0.46 -4.76
CA ASP A 40 7.46 -0.08 -5.53
C ASP A 40 7.35 0.28 -7.02
N ILE A 41 6.14 0.20 -7.59
CA ILE A 41 5.88 0.60 -8.99
C ILE A 41 6.06 2.11 -9.19
N THR A 42 5.56 2.94 -8.27
CA THR A 42 5.71 4.40 -8.34
C THR A 42 7.18 4.80 -8.24
N LEU A 43 7.93 4.26 -7.28
CA LEU A 43 9.37 4.52 -7.12
C LEU A 43 10.18 4.06 -8.34
N ALA A 44 9.85 2.89 -8.91
CA ALA A 44 10.49 2.41 -10.13
C ALA A 44 10.21 3.30 -11.34
N SER A 45 9.00 3.88 -11.41
CA SER A 45 8.63 4.84 -12.46
C SER A 45 9.33 6.18 -12.26
N GLU A 46 9.46 6.65 -11.02
CA GLU A 46 10.22 7.88 -10.68
C GLU A 46 11.68 7.78 -11.12
N GLU A 47 12.38 6.67 -10.82
CA GLU A 47 13.80 6.52 -11.17
C GLU A 47 14.06 6.55 -12.69
N VAL A 48 13.11 6.04 -13.47
CA VAL A 48 13.16 6.11 -14.95
C VAL A 48 12.75 7.49 -15.42
N MET A 49 11.71 8.09 -14.84
CA MET A 49 11.20 9.40 -15.24
C MET A 49 12.22 10.51 -15.01
N THR A 50 12.94 10.53 -13.88
CA THR A 50 13.99 11.52 -13.61
C THR A 50 15.09 11.52 -14.69
N LYS A 51 15.43 10.35 -15.24
CA LYS A 51 16.46 10.23 -16.30
C LYS A 51 16.05 10.85 -17.63
N TYR A 52 14.76 11.01 -17.89
CA TYR A 52 14.23 11.56 -19.15
C TYR A 52 13.56 12.93 -18.97
N TRP A 53 13.20 13.29 -17.74
CA TRP A 53 12.46 14.52 -17.41
C TRP A 53 13.37 15.66 -16.94
N ASP A 54 14.52 15.37 -16.36
CA ASP A 54 15.49 16.36 -15.85
C ASP A 54 16.40 16.85 -17.00
N THR A 55 15.79 17.26 -18.11
CA THR A 55 16.50 17.78 -19.29
C THR A 55 16.07 19.20 -19.60
N GLU A 56 17.01 20.02 -20.09
CA GLU A 56 16.74 21.42 -20.44
C GLU A 56 15.63 21.56 -21.51
N GLU A 57 15.45 20.53 -22.34
CA GLU A 57 14.42 20.48 -23.40
C GLU A 57 13.01 20.33 -22.82
N GLU A 58 12.84 19.46 -21.80
CA GLU A 58 11.58 19.35 -21.05
C GLU A 58 11.34 20.59 -20.20
N ASP A 59 12.34 21.13 -19.48
CA ASP A 59 12.18 22.38 -18.71
C ASP A 59 11.66 23.54 -19.57
N SER A 60 12.12 23.64 -20.81
CA SER A 60 11.60 24.61 -21.77
C SER A 60 10.15 24.32 -22.18
N ALA A 61 9.80 23.05 -22.37
CA ALA A 61 8.45 22.62 -22.74
C ALA A 61 7.42 22.89 -21.62
N TRP A 62 7.84 22.76 -20.36
CA TRP A 62 7.01 23.00 -19.18
C TRP A 62 7.02 24.46 -18.70
N SER A 63 7.94 25.31 -19.17
CA SER A 63 8.06 26.71 -18.72
C SER A 63 6.83 27.61 -18.98
N ASN A 64 5.90 27.17 -19.84
CA ASN A 64 4.72 27.94 -20.26
C ASN A 64 3.37 27.29 -19.88
N LEU A 65 3.38 26.36 -18.92
CA LEU A 65 2.18 25.66 -18.38
C LEU A 65 1.77 26.23 -17.02
#